data_AF-A0A3B4Y496-F1
#
_entry.id   AF-A0A3B4Y496-F1
#
_cell.length_a   1.000
_cell.length_b   1.000
_cell.length_c   1.000
_cell.angle_alpha   90.00
_cell.angle_beta   90.00
_cell.angle_gamma   90.00
#
_symmetry.space_group_name_H-M   'P 1'
#
loop_
_entity.id
_entity.type
_entity.pdbx_description
1 polymer ?
#
loop_
_entity_poly.entity_id
_entity_poly.type
_entity_poly.pdbx_seq_one_letter_code
_entity_poly.pdbx_strand_id
1 'polypeptide(L)'
;MRKPKNKTDPSSITESLLTGFFATHGYDEFPEATLPSQMCSKVTVTENVLKKKILEAKDGRFMEKDRRIMEELKSLHCHPHPYFTVFPSESDFTFWKILMEGPPDTPYEKGVFELFCQFGSDYPVKPPTVRFVTRIYHCNINSVGRICHNIFDRNYNSLITMRDILDAVYGLLIVPEPQDPLDSILAEEFMTSQKVYEEQAKKHTEETAAQSLDDMEKKLVEPGTQFVPNHLICPLTKKIFVDPVKTKHGAVYERKAIEKHLKKSRYDPLATPNTMLRRTDLKTDNNMKKMVTEYRSNQIQETNV
;
A
#
# COMPACT_ATOMS: atom_id res chain seq x y z
N MET A 1 -31.83 -16.38 14.79
CA MET A 1 -31.69 -17.76 14.24
C MET A 1 -31.33 -17.66 12.76
N ARG A 2 -30.12 -18.08 12.35
CA ARG A 2 -29.74 -18.19 10.93
C ARG A 2 -30.55 -19.35 10.32
N LYS A 3 -31.22 -19.11 9.19
CA LYS A 3 -31.87 -20.19 8.43
C LYS A 3 -30.80 -21.16 7.91
N PRO A 4 -31.04 -22.48 7.90
CA PRO A 4 -30.11 -23.43 7.32
C PRO A 4 -29.96 -23.15 5.82
N LYS A 5 -28.74 -23.14 5.30
CA LYS A 5 -28.52 -23.21 3.85
C LYS A 5 -28.94 -24.61 3.40
N ASN A 6 -30.01 -24.70 2.61
CA ASN A 6 -30.38 -25.95 1.95
C ASN A 6 -29.20 -26.37 1.06
N LYS A 7 -28.64 -27.57 1.31
CA LYS A 7 -27.72 -28.19 0.36
C LYS A 7 -28.51 -28.49 -0.91
N THR A 8 -28.26 -27.73 -1.97
CA THR A 8 -28.77 -28.03 -3.30
C THR A 8 -28.19 -29.37 -3.75
N ASP A 9 -29.08 -30.26 -4.19
CA ASP A 9 -28.72 -31.57 -4.73
C ASP A 9 -27.90 -31.37 -6.02
N PRO A 10 -26.68 -31.93 -6.16
CA PRO A 10 -25.86 -31.78 -7.36
C PRO A 10 -26.58 -32.20 -8.65
N SER A 11 -27.58 -33.09 -8.54
CA SER A 11 -28.41 -33.54 -9.67
C SER A 11 -29.41 -32.48 -10.18
N SER A 12 -29.62 -31.40 -9.43
CA SER A 12 -30.53 -30.29 -9.80
C SER A 12 -29.82 -29.13 -10.52
N ILE A 13 -28.51 -29.21 -10.72
CA ILE A 13 -27.72 -28.19 -11.40
C ILE A 13 -27.87 -28.38 -12.91
N THR A 14 -28.73 -27.57 -13.53
CA THR A 14 -28.84 -27.52 -14.99
C THR A 14 -27.96 -26.40 -15.56
N GLU A 15 -27.55 -26.55 -16.82
CA GLU A 15 -26.77 -25.53 -17.54
C GLU A 15 -27.51 -24.19 -17.60
N SER A 16 -28.85 -24.21 -17.70
CA SER A 16 -29.73 -23.03 -17.63
C SER A 16 -29.74 -22.35 -16.26
N LEU A 17 -29.64 -23.14 -15.18
CA LEU A 17 -29.53 -22.62 -13.81
C LEU A 17 -28.18 -21.94 -13.61
N LEU A 18 -27.10 -22.55 -14.11
CA LEU A 18 -25.76 -21.99 -14.08
C LEU A 18 -25.67 -20.72 -14.92
N THR A 19 -26.18 -20.71 -16.16
CA THR A 19 -26.20 -19.50 -17.00
C THR A 19 -27.05 -18.39 -16.38
N GLY A 20 -28.20 -18.71 -15.76
CA GLY A 20 -28.98 -17.73 -15.00
C GLY A 20 -28.24 -17.22 -13.75
N PHE A 21 -27.50 -18.08 -13.06
CA PHE A 21 -26.67 -17.70 -11.91
C PHE A 21 -25.51 -16.78 -12.32
N PHE A 22 -24.79 -17.12 -13.39
CA PHE A 22 -23.68 -16.32 -13.93
C PHE A 22 -24.16 -15.03 -14.61
N ALA A 23 -25.38 -15.00 -15.16
CA ALA A 23 -25.97 -13.77 -15.71
C ALA A 23 -26.44 -12.79 -14.63
N THR A 24 -26.76 -13.27 -13.42
CA THR A 24 -27.24 -12.45 -12.29
C THR A 24 -26.14 -12.08 -11.31
N HIS A 25 -25.09 -12.91 -11.21
CA HIS A 25 -23.90 -12.67 -10.42
C HIS A 25 -22.75 -12.44 -11.40
N GLY A 26 -22.41 -11.18 -11.64
CA GLY A 26 -21.30 -10.79 -12.51
C GLY A 26 -19.97 -11.35 -11.99
N TYR A 27 -19.66 -12.59 -12.37
CA TYR A 27 -18.30 -13.10 -12.33
C TYR A 27 -17.59 -12.61 -13.58
N ASP A 28 -16.38 -12.07 -13.40
CA ASP A 28 -15.52 -11.66 -14.51
C ASP A 28 -15.41 -12.81 -15.52
N GLU A 29 -15.89 -12.60 -16.75
CA GLU A 29 -15.95 -13.66 -17.77
C GLU A 29 -14.58 -14.31 -18.03
N PHE A 30 -13.48 -13.61 -17.76
CA PHE A 30 -12.14 -14.16 -17.67
C PHE A 30 -11.30 -13.36 -16.66
N PRO A 31 -10.70 -13.98 -15.62
CA PRO A 31 -9.71 -13.27 -14.80
C PRO A 31 -8.53 -12.92 -15.70
N GLU A 32 -8.39 -11.64 -16.00
CA GLU A 32 -7.35 -11.10 -16.86
C GLU A 32 -5.97 -11.39 -16.23
N ALA A 33 -5.38 -12.51 -16.64
CA ALA A 33 -4.15 -13.05 -16.08
C ALA A 33 -2.90 -12.32 -16.58
N THR A 34 -3.05 -11.48 -17.59
CA THR A 34 -1.97 -10.71 -18.19
C THR A 34 -1.80 -9.40 -17.43
N LEU A 35 -0.57 -9.14 -16.98
CA LEU A 35 -0.22 -7.83 -16.41
C LEU A 35 -0.40 -6.73 -17.47
N PRO A 36 -0.85 -5.52 -17.07
CA PRO A 36 -1.05 -4.43 -18.01
C PRO A 36 0.28 -4.03 -18.67
N SER A 37 0.24 -3.63 -19.95
CA SER A 37 1.44 -3.23 -20.69
C SER A 37 2.17 -2.04 -20.04
N GLN A 38 1.43 -1.21 -19.29
CA GLN A 38 1.95 -0.12 -18.47
C GLN A 38 2.94 -0.58 -17.38
N MET A 39 2.98 -1.86 -17.02
CA MET A 39 4.00 -2.40 -16.11
C MET A 39 5.44 -2.19 -16.64
N CYS A 40 5.62 -2.13 -17.95
CA CYS A 40 6.90 -1.85 -18.58
C CYS A 40 7.23 -0.34 -18.67
N SER A 41 6.27 0.53 -18.33
CA SER A 41 6.49 1.97 -18.38
C SER A 41 7.47 2.44 -17.30
N LYS A 42 8.26 3.46 -17.65
CA LYS A 42 9.14 4.13 -16.70
C LYS A 42 8.30 4.89 -15.68
N VAL A 43 8.69 4.79 -14.41
CA VAL A 43 8.03 5.48 -13.28
C VAL A 43 8.99 6.49 -12.66
N THR A 44 8.44 7.43 -11.90
CA THR A 44 9.23 8.46 -11.21
C THR A 44 8.66 8.77 -9.83
N VAL A 45 9.34 9.64 -9.07
CA VAL A 45 8.85 10.09 -7.76
C VAL A 45 7.61 10.97 -7.90
N THR A 46 6.74 10.94 -6.88
CA THR A 46 5.48 11.70 -6.85
C THR A 46 5.66 13.19 -7.10
N GLU A 47 6.74 13.80 -6.57
CA GLU A 47 7.06 15.22 -6.76
C GLU A 47 7.17 15.62 -8.24
N ASN A 48 7.89 14.83 -9.05
CA ASN A 48 8.16 15.17 -10.45
C ASN A 48 6.87 15.19 -11.27
N VAL A 49 6.00 14.20 -11.07
CA VAL A 49 4.70 14.14 -11.75
C VAL A 49 3.80 15.27 -11.28
N LEU A 50 3.76 15.57 -9.98
CA LEU A 50 2.96 16.66 -9.44
C LEU A 50 3.39 18.01 -10.01
N LYS A 51 4.70 18.32 -10.04
CA LYS A 51 5.23 19.56 -10.65
C LYS A 51 4.80 19.69 -12.11
N LYS A 52 4.99 18.63 -12.90
CA LYS A 52 4.60 18.60 -14.32
C LYS A 52 3.09 18.82 -14.50
N LYS A 53 2.26 18.12 -13.72
CA LYS A 53 0.79 18.17 -13.86
C LYS A 53 0.18 19.47 -13.35
N ILE A 54 0.75 20.08 -12.32
CA ILE A 54 0.34 21.41 -11.85
C ILE A 54 0.63 22.47 -12.92
N LEU A 55 1.75 22.36 -13.64
CA LEU A 55 2.06 23.25 -14.76
C LEU A 55 1.06 23.05 -15.92
N GLU A 56 0.81 21.80 -16.33
CA GLU A 56 -0.15 21.47 -17.40
C GLU A 56 -1.59 21.90 -17.07
N ALA A 57 -2.00 21.85 -15.79
CA ALA A 57 -3.33 22.26 -15.37
C ALA A 57 -3.58 23.77 -15.56
N LYS A 58 -2.53 24.60 -15.56
CA LYS A 58 -2.63 26.05 -15.84
C LYS A 58 -3.04 26.32 -17.29
N ASP A 59 -2.76 25.39 -18.20
CA ASP A 59 -3.14 25.48 -19.62
C ASP A 59 -4.61 25.07 -19.90
N GLY A 60 -5.40 24.79 -18.85
CA GLY A 60 -6.87 24.71 -18.93
C GLY A 60 -7.47 23.40 -19.46
N ARG A 61 -6.69 22.31 -19.52
CA ARG A 61 -7.16 20.99 -20.02
C ARG A 61 -7.07 19.92 -18.94
N PHE A 62 -7.96 19.94 -17.95
CA PHE A 62 -8.00 18.89 -16.93
C PHE A 62 -9.41 18.29 -16.79
N MET A 63 -9.50 16.98 -16.97
CA MET A 63 -10.73 16.23 -16.70
C MET A 63 -10.94 16.10 -15.19
N GLU A 64 -12.18 15.91 -14.75
CA GLU A 64 -12.51 15.75 -13.33
C GLU A 64 -11.78 14.55 -12.69
N LYS A 65 -11.72 13.42 -13.42
CA LYS A 65 -10.95 12.23 -13.04
C LYS A 65 -9.50 12.60 -12.73
N ASP A 66 -8.87 13.32 -13.65
CA ASP A 66 -7.46 13.67 -13.55
C ASP A 66 -7.21 14.57 -12.34
N ARG A 67 -8.11 15.54 -12.08
CA ARG A 67 -8.05 16.41 -10.91
C ARG A 67 -8.09 15.60 -9.62
N ARG A 68 -8.99 14.62 -9.56
CA ARG A 68 -9.08 13.72 -8.40
C ARG A 68 -7.80 12.88 -8.22
N ILE A 69 -7.27 12.29 -9.28
CA ILE A 69 -6.01 11.52 -9.21
C ILE A 69 -4.85 12.41 -8.72
N MET A 70 -4.80 13.67 -9.17
CA MET A 70 -3.80 14.64 -8.71
C MET A 70 -3.95 14.94 -7.21
N GLU A 71 -5.17 15.08 -6.71
CA GLU A 71 -5.45 15.27 -5.28
C GLU A 71 -5.01 14.07 -4.43
N GLU A 72 -5.27 12.84 -4.90
CA GLU A 72 -4.80 11.61 -4.25
C GLU A 72 -3.26 11.56 -4.20
N LEU A 73 -2.61 11.83 -5.33
CA LEU A 73 -1.15 11.83 -5.42
C LEU A 73 -0.52 12.93 -4.55
N LYS A 74 -1.13 14.12 -4.52
CA LYS A 74 -0.71 15.23 -3.65
C LYS A 74 -0.87 14.87 -2.18
N SER A 75 -1.98 14.24 -1.81
CA SER A 75 -2.23 13.77 -0.45
C SER A 75 -1.16 12.78 0.00
N LEU A 76 -0.87 11.76 -0.83
CA LEU A 76 0.17 10.76 -0.55
C LEU A 76 1.58 11.33 -0.60
N HIS A 77 1.85 12.35 -1.41
CA HIS A 77 3.13 13.07 -1.38
C HIS A 77 3.30 13.83 -0.06
N CYS A 78 2.33 14.66 0.34
CA CYS A 78 2.44 15.50 1.53
C CYS A 78 2.34 14.71 2.84
N HIS A 79 1.56 13.62 2.82
CA HIS A 79 1.34 12.70 3.92
C HIS A 79 1.59 11.25 3.44
N PRO A 80 2.85 10.84 3.29
CA PRO A 80 3.18 9.48 2.86
C PRO A 80 2.63 8.44 3.82
N HIS A 81 2.25 7.31 3.26
CA HIS A 81 1.85 6.18 4.06
C HIS A 81 3.11 5.52 4.64
N PRO A 82 3.14 5.14 5.94
CA PRO A 82 4.36 4.62 6.55
C PRO A 82 4.91 3.35 5.87
N TYR A 83 4.04 2.50 5.34
CA TYR A 83 4.37 1.19 4.75
C TYR A 83 4.27 1.11 3.22
N PHE A 84 3.90 2.21 2.54
CA PHE A 84 3.74 2.18 1.09
C PHE A 84 4.52 3.32 0.44
N THR A 85 5.23 3.01 -0.64
CA THR A 85 5.87 3.99 -1.51
C THR A 85 5.21 3.93 -2.89
N VAL A 86 4.82 5.08 -3.43
CA VAL A 86 4.07 5.19 -4.68
C VAL A 86 4.93 5.83 -5.78
N PHE A 87 4.91 5.22 -6.95
CA PHE A 87 5.68 5.60 -8.14
C PHE A 87 4.74 5.74 -9.35
N PRO A 88 4.22 6.95 -9.63
CA PRO A 88 3.43 7.19 -10.83
C PRO A 88 4.26 7.01 -12.11
N SER A 89 3.62 6.50 -13.17
CA SER A 89 4.24 6.39 -14.49
C SER A 89 4.48 7.77 -15.12
N GLU A 90 5.63 7.91 -15.80
CA GLU A 90 6.03 9.15 -16.48
C GLU A 90 5.16 9.45 -17.71
N SER A 91 4.70 8.38 -18.40
CA SER A 91 3.90 8.47 -19.62
C SER A 91 2.40 8.49 -19.34
N ASP A 92 1.94 7.76 -18.32
CA ASP A 92 0.54 7.68 -17.94
C ASP A 92 0.39 7.81 -16.42
N PHE A 93 0.15 9.02 -15.93
CA PHE A 93 0.03 9.26 -14.49
C PHE A 93 -1.20 8.58 -13.83
N THR A 94 -2.09 7.97 -14.63
CA THR A 94 -3.21 7.14 -14.14
C THR A 94 -2.78 5.70 -13.81
N PHE A 95 -1.51 5.35 -14.06
CA PHE A 95 -0.92 4.09 -13.68
C PHE A 95 0.19 4.30 -12.63
N TRP A 96 0.08 3.64 -11.49
CA TRP A 96 1.06 3.73 -10.40
C TRP A 96 1.63 2.35 -10.10
N LYS A 97 2.96 2.28 -9.95
CA LYS A 97 3.62 1.19 -9.24
C LYS A 97 3.68 1.53 -7.76
N ILE A 98 3.53 0.51 -6.92
CA ILE A 98 3.46 0.69 -5.48
C ILE A 98 4.33 -0.38 -4.83
N LEU A 99 5.17 0.01 -3.89
CA LEU A 99 5.90 -0.92 -3.03
C LEU A 99 5.27 -0.91 -1.64
N MET A 100 4.96 -2.08 -1.10
CA MET A 100 4.39 -2.26 0.23
C MET A 100 5.32 -3.10 1.10
N GLU A 101 5.72 -2.57 2.25
CA GLU A 101 6.38 -3.37 3.29
C GLU A 101 5.34 -4.23 4.03
N GLY A 102 5.60 -5.52 4.19
CA GLY A 102 4.71 -6.45 4.88
C GLY A 102 4.51 -6.08 6.36
N PRO A 103 3.30 -6.30 6.92
CA PRO A 103 3.02 -5.92 8.30
C PRO A 103 3.90 -6.63 9.34
N PRO A 104 4.32 -5.93 10.42
CA PRO A 104 5.04 -6.56 11.51
C PRO A 104 4.17 -7.59 12.23
N ASP A 105 4.81 -8.61 12.81
CA ASP A 105 4.14 -9.65 13.59
C ASP A 105 3.10 -10.46 12.78
N THR A 106 3.28 -10.52 11.46
CA THR A 106 2.54 -11.36 10.50
C THR A 106 3.51 -12.27 9.74
N PRO A 107 3.06 -13.34 9.07
CA PRO A 107 3.94 -14.14 8.20
C PRO A 107 4.56 -13.33 7.04
N TYR A 108 4.00 -12.15 6.74
CA TYR A 108 4.47 -11.27 5.69
C TYR A 108 5.58 -10.30 6.16
N GLU A 109 5.95 -10.31 7.45
CA GLU A 109 6.99 -9.41 7.99
C GLU A 109 8.30 -9.54 7.20
N LYS A 110 8.96 -8.40 6.94
CA LYS A 110 10.20 -8.25 6.14
C LYS A 110 10.04 -8.50 4.64
N GLY A 111 8.90 -9.00 4.19
CA GLY A 111 8.56 -9.02 2.77
C GLY A 111 8.35 -7.60 2.25
N VAL A 112 8.73 -7.36 0.99
CA VAL A 112 8.35 -6.16 0.27
C VAL A 112 7.66 -6.57 -1.03
N PHE A 113 6.42 -6.13 -1.20
CA PHE A 113 5.53 -6.54 -2.26
C PHE A 113 5.36 -5.41 -3.27
N GLU A 114 5.53 -5.70 -4.55
CA GLU A 114 5.16 -4.82 -5.64
C GLU A 114 3.68 -5.01 -5.96
N LEU A 115 2.95 -3.90 -6.05
CA LEU A 115 1.57 -3.80 -6.49
C LEU A 115 1.51 -2.79 -7.64
N PHE A 116 0.46 -2.88 -8.44
CA PHE A 116 0.09 -1.78 -9.34
C PHE A 116 -1.31 -1.25 -9.03
N CYS A 117 -1.52 0.01 -9.38
CA CYS A 117 -2.81 0.68 -9.33
C CYS A 117 -3.09 1.32 -10.70
N GLN A 118 -4.27 1.07 -11.26
CA GLN A 118 -4.74 1.70 -12.50
C GLN A 118 -6.08 2.39 -12.23
N PHE A 119 -6.15 3.69 -12.50
CA PHE A 119 -7.40 4.43 -12.47
C PHE A 119 -8.14 4.26 -13.81
N GLY A 120 -9.32 3.65 -13.77
CA GLY A 120 -10.17 3.43 -14.95
C GLY A 120 -10.86 4.70 -15.47
N SER A 121 -11.60 4.59 -16.57
CA SER A 121 -12.40 5.70 -17.13
C SER A 121 -13.46 6.22 -16.14
N ASP A 122 -14.01 5.32 -15.33
CA ASP A 122 -15.13 5.58 -14.44
C ASP A 122 -14.69 6.06 -13.04
N TYR A 123 -13.39 6.28 -12.81
CA TYR A 123 -12.90 6.80 -11.53
C TYR A 123 -13.30 8.28 -11.37
N PRO A 124 -13.77 8.73 -10.18
CA PRO A 124 -13.85 8.02 -8.90
C PRO A 124 -15.19 7.36 -8.60
N VAL A 125 -16.10 7.23 -9.57
CA VAL A 125 -17.39 6.55 -9.37
C VAL A 125 -17.17 5.05 -9.12
N LYS A 126 -16.22 4.44 -9.84
CA LYS A 126 -15.72 3.09 -9.55
C LYS A 126 -14.32 3.14 -8.91
N PRO A 127 -13.95 2.13 -8.11
CA PRO A 127 -12.62 2.06 -7.51
C PRO A 127 -11.54 1.90 -8.58
N PRO A 128 -10.30 2.31 -8.28
CA PRO A 128 -9.17 1.92 -9.10
C PRO A 128 -8.90 0.42 -8.98
N THR A 129 -8.32 -0.15 -10.03
CA THR A 129 -7.85 -1.54 -10.00
C THR A 129 -6.52 -1.60 -9.27
N VAL A 130 -6.47 -2.33 -8.14
CA VAL A 130 -5.24 -2.61 -7.41
C VAL A 130 -4.97 -4.11 -7.44
N ARG A 131 -3.75 -4.51 -7.83
CA ARG A 131 -3.33 -5.91 -7.85
C ARG A 131 -1.90 -6.09 -7.36
N PHE A 132 -1.64 -7.24 -6.75
CA PHE A 132 -0.29 -7.71 -6.44
C PHE A 132 0.44 -8.15 -7.71
N VAL A 133 1.66 -7.67 -7.87
CA VAL A 133 2.62 -8.14 -8.88
C VAL A 133 3.50 -9.22 -8.25
N THR A 134 3.98 -8.96 -7.04
CA THR A 134 4.67 -9.97 -6.24
C THR A 134 3.67 -11.02 -5.77
N ARG A 135 3.92 -12.28 -6.13
CA ARG A 135 3.09 -13.41 -5.66
C ARG A 135 3.09 -13.48 -4.13
N ILE A 136 1.91 -13.70 -3.57
CA ILE A 136 1.67 -13.74 -2.14
C ILE A 136 0.77 -14.93 -1.80
N TYR A 137 1.05 -15.58 -0.68
CA TYR A 137 0.24 -16.67 -0.14
C TYR A 137 -0.81 -16.07 0.80
N HIS A 138 -2.02 -15.84 0.30
CA HIS A 138 -3.09 -15.18 1.04
C HIS A 138 -4.49 -15.64 0.57
N CYS A 139 -5.44 -15.91 1.46
CA CYS A 139 -6.74 -16.49 1.05
C CYS A 139 -7.66 -15.50 0.30
N ASN A 140 -7.50 -14.21 0.54
CA ASN A 140 -8.20 -13.14 -0.18
C ASN A 140 -7.45 -12.60 -1.41
N ILE A 141 -6.32 -13.21 -1.81
CA ILE A 141 -5.53 -12.79 -2.99
C ILE A 141 -5.27 -14.00 -3.87
N ASN A 142 -5.65 -13.93 -5.14
CA ASN A 142 -5.48 -15.06 -6.05
C ASN A 142 -4.09 -15.09 -6.73
N SER A 143 -3.85 -16.12 -7.54
CA SER A 143 -2.57 -16.34 -8.25
C SER A 143 -2.18 -15.24 -9.25
N VAL A 144 -3.15 -14.44 -9.73
CA VAL A 144 -2.93 -13.28 -10.61
C VAL A 144 -2.91 -11.95 -9.83
N GLY A 145 -2.89 -12.02 -8.49
CA GLY A 145 -2.75 -10.88 -7.61
C GLY A 145 -4.01 -10.03 -7.42
N ARG A 146 -5.18 -10.50 -7.87
CA ARG A 146 -6.45 -9.83 -7.58
C ARG A 146 -6.74 -9.92 -6.09
N ILE A 147 -7.22 -8.82 -5.52
CA ILE A 147 -7.60 -8.70 -4.11
C ILE A 147 -9.12 -8.76 -4.00
N CYS A 148 -9.66 -9.61 -3.13
CA CYS A 148 -11.06 -9.54 -2.73
C CYS A 148 -11.15 -8.79 -1.40
N HIS A 149 -11.73 -7.60 -1.45
CA HIS A 149 -12.07 -6.82 -0.27
C HIS A 149 -13.24 -5.89 -0.63
N ASN A 150 -14.19 -5.73 0.30
CA ASN A 150 -15.42 -4.98 0.06
C ASN A 150 -15.20 -3.51 -0.34
N ILE A 151 -14.03 -2.93 -0.01
CA ILE A 151 -13.64 -1.56 -0.37
C ILE A 151 -13.50 -1.35 -1.89
N PHE A 152 -13.33 -2.44 -2.65
CA PHE A 152 -13.28 -2.42 -4.11
C PHE A 152 -14.63 -2.75 -4.77
N ASP A 153 -15.70 -2.89 -3.98
CA ASP A 153 -17.02 -3.31 -4.47
C ASP A 153 -18.13 -2.63 -3.65
N ARG A 154 -18.94 -3.39 -2.90
CA ARG A 154 -20.14 -2.91 -2.19
C ARG A 154 -19.92 -1.76 -1.21
N ASN A 155 -18.73 -1.62 -0.64
CA ASN A 155 -18.42 -0.54 0.30
C ASN A 155 -17.70 0.64 -0.37
N TYR A 156 -17.43 0.57 -1.67
CA TYR A 156 -16.80 1.66 -2.39
C TYR A 156 -17.75 2.84 -2.61
N ASN A 157 -17.21 4.05 -2.46
CA ASN A 157 -17.84 5.27 -2.94
C ASN A 157 -16.76 6.31 -3.26
N SER A 158 -17.12 7.38 -3.97
CA SER A 158 -16.17 8.39 -4.43
C SER A 158 -15.49 9.18 -3.31
N LEU A 159 -15.92 9.11 -2.05
CA LEU A 159 -15.21 9.75 -0.92
C LEU A 159 -14.03 8.92 -0.43
N ILE A 160 -13.97 7.64 -0.76
CA ILE A 160 -12.86 6.76 -0.38
C ILE A 160 -11.60 7.23 -1.11
N THR A 161 -10.54 7.44 -0.34
CA THR A 161 -9.25 7.89 -0.84
C THR A 161 -8.34 6.71 -1.17
N MET A 162 -7.27 6.96 -1.91
CA MET A 162 -6.22 5.97 -2.10
C MET A 162 -5.58 5.55 -0.78
N ARG A 163 -5.48 6.46 0.21
CA ARG A 163 -4.98 6.09 1.54
C ARG A 163 -5.88 5.06 2.20
N ASP A 164 -7.21 5.24 2.16
CA ASP A 164 -8.17 4.29 2.73
C ASP A 164 -8.07 2.92 2.04
N ILE A 165 -7.87 2.91 0.71
CA ILE A 165 -7.62 1.69 -0.07
C ILE A 165 -6.35 0.98 0.38
N LEU A 166 -5.23 1.70 0.53
CA LEU A 166 -3.96 1.12 0.97
C LEU A 166 -4.05 0.61 2.42
N ASP A 167 -4.72 1.35 3.31
CA ASP A 167 -4.98 0.94 4.69
C ASP A 167 -5.81 -0.36 4.75
N ALA A 168 -6.82 -0.51 3.89
CA ALA A 168 -7.62 -1.72 3.79
C ALA A 168 -6.82 -2.92 3.26
N VAL A 169 -6.00 -2.73 2.21
CA VAL A 169 -5.12 -3.79 1.69
C VAL A 169 -4.11 -4.23 2.75
N TYR A 170 -3.53 -3.28 3.48
CA TYR A 170 -2.59 -3.57 4.57
C TYR A 170 -3.27 -4.31 5.73
N GLY A 171 -4.46 -3.88 6.11
CA GLY A 171 -5.28 -4.50 7.15
C GLY A 171 -5.64 -5.94 6.82
N LEU A 172 -5.90 -6.24 5.54
CA LEU A 172 -6.22 -7.59 5.06
C LEU A 172 -5.09 -8.59 5.34
N LEU A 173 -3.82 -8.17 5.22
CA LEU A 173 -2.65 -9.01 5.55
C LEU A 173 -2.46 -9.21 7.06
N ILE A 174 -3.03 -8.34 7.90
CA ILE A 174 -3.02 -8.49 9.36
C ILE A 174 -4.16 -9.40 9.81
N VAL A 175 -5.35 -9.20 9.23
CA VAL A 175 -6.56 -9.94 9.57
C VAL A 175 -7.19 -10.47 8.28
N PRO A 176 -6.81 -11.69 7.83
CA PRO A 176 -7.42 -12.31 6.68
C PRO A 176 -8.93 -12.54 6.86
N GLU A 177 -9.69 -12.52 5.77
CA GLU A 177 -11.14 -12.70 5.76
C GLU A 177 -11.52 -14.05 5.11
N PRO A 178 -11.39 -15.19 5.82
CA PRO A 178 -11.63 -16.52 5.24
C PRO A 178 -13.10 -16.81 4.90
N GLN A 179 -14.02 -15.92 5.29
CA GLN A 179 -15.46 -16.04 4.99
C GLN A 179 -15.83 -15.49 3.60
N ASP A 180 -14.95 -14.69 2.99
CA ASP A 180 -15.10 -14.12 1.65
C ASP A 180 -13.80 -14.34 0.82
N PRO A 181 -13.32 -15.60 0.67
CA PRO A 181 -12.01 -15.87 0.08
C PRO A 181 -12.04 -15.88 -1.45
N LEU A 182 -10.90 -15.58 -2.07
CA LEU A 182 -10.66 -15.91 -3.48
C LEU A 182 -10.11 -17.32 -3.65
N ASP A 183 -9.33 -17.79 -2.67
CA ASP A 183 -8.78 -19.14 -2.64
C ASP A 183 -9.39 -19.91 -1.46
N SER A 184 -10.34 -20.79 -1.79
CA SER A 184 -11.07 -21.58 -0.81
C SER A 184 -10.21 -22.61 -0.09
N ILE A 185 -9.15 -23.11 -0.75
CA ILE A 185 -8.22 -24.09 -0.17
C ILE A 185 -7.39 -23.38 0.90
N LEU A 186 -6.86 -22.21 0.58
CA LEU A 186 -6.12 -21.38 1.54
C LEU A 186 -7.00 -20.91 2.71
N ALA A 187 -8.27 -20.61 2.44
CA ALA A 187 -9.22 -20.25 3.49
C ALA A 187 -9.50 -21.42 4.45
N GLU A 188 -9.69 -22.63 3.92
CA GLU A 188 -9.87 -23.84 4.73
C GLU A 188 -8.61 -24.15 5.55
N GLU A 189 -7.42 -24.03 4.96
CA GLU A 189 -6.16 -24.21 5.70
C GLU A 189 -6.02 -23.18 6.82
N PHE A 190 -6.32 -21.90 6.57
CA PHE A 190 -6.31 -20.85 7.59
C PHE A 190 -7.27 -21.17 8.74
N MET A 191 -8.48 -21.64 8.43
CA MET A 191 -9.50 -21.96 9.43
C MET A 191 -9.22 -23.24 10.22
N THR A 192 -8.61 -24.24 9.61
CA THR A 192 -8.38 -25.55 10.22
C THR A 192 -7.01 -25.67 10.87
N SER A 193 -5.99 -25.03 10.30
CA SER A 193 -4.57 -25.19 10.63
C SER A 193 -3.79 -23.87 10.48
N GLN A 194 -4.17 -22.83 11.23
CA GLN A 194 -3.55 -21.50 11.16
C GLN A 194 -2.01 -21.52 11.25
N LYS A 195 -1.42 -22.39 12.08
CA LYS A 195 0.04 -22.50 12.18
C LYS A 195 0.70 -22.95 10.86
N VAL A 196 0.09 -23.92 10.17
CA VAL A 196 0.59 -24.41 8.88
C VAL A 196 0.50 -23.29 7.85
N TYR A 197 -0.64 -22.62 7.80
CA TYR A 197 -0.86 -21.46 6.94
C TYR A 197 0.20 -20.38 7.14
N GLU A 198 0.44 -19.97 8.38
CA GLU A 198 1.43 -18.94 8.70
C GLU A 198 2.86 -19.38 8.33
N GLU A 199 3.20 -20.66 8.53
CA GLU A 199 4.50 -21.21 8.17
C GLU A 199 4.71 -21.24 6.64
N GLN A 200 3.69 -21.66 5.88
CA GLN A 200 3.73 -21.62 4.41
C GLN A 200 3.76 -20.18 3.89
N ALA A 201 2.94 -19.29 4.44
CA ALA A 201 2.90 -17.89 4.05
C ALA A 201 4.24 -17.19 4.29
N LYS A 202 4.88 -17.47 5.41
CA LYS A 202 6.21 -16.96 5.73
C LYS A 202 7.26 -17.48 4.77
N LYS A 203 7.30 -18.80 4.53
CA LYS A 203 8.22 -19.40 3.57
C LYS A 203 8.04 -18.80 2.17
N HIS A 204 6.80 -18.64 1.72
CA HIS A 204 6.50 -18.02 0.43
C HIS A 204 6.97 -16.56 0.38
N THR A 205 6.78 -15.79 1.45
CA THR A 205 7.26 -14.41 1.55
C THR A 205 8.78 -14.32 1.44
N GLU A 206 9.51 -15.23 2.10
CA GLU A 206 10.98 -15.31 2.01
C GLU A 206 11.45 -15.68 0.59
N GLU A 207 10.66 -16.44 -0.17
CA GLU A 207 10.98 -16.82 -1.54
C GLU A 207 10.66 -15.73 -2.57
N THR A 208 9.54 -15.02 -2.43
CA THR A 208 9.03 -14.11 -3.48
C THR A 208 9.24 -12.63 -3.18
N ALA A 209 9.34 -12.24 -1.91
CA ALA A 209 9.30 -10.86 -1.46
C ALA A 209 10.52 -10.44 -0.62
N ALA A 210 11.60 -11.23 -0.62
CA ALA A 210 12.78 -10.98 0.21
C ALA A 210 13.68 -9.81 -0.23
N GLN A 211 13.41 -9.18 -1.38
CA GLN A 211 14.18 -8.02 -1.82
C GLN A 211 13.98 -6.84 -0.87
N SER A 212 15.06 -6.11 -0.60
CA SER A 212 14.97 -4.94 0.27
C SER A 212 14.19 -3.80 -0.42
N LEU A 213 13.48 -2.99 0.36
CA LEU A 213 12.78 -1.82 -0.15
C LEU A 213 13.75 -0.91 -0.92
N ASP A 214 14.92 -0.61 -0.36
CA ASP A 214 15.93 0.26 -0.98
C ASP A 214 16.41 -0.27 -2.35
N ASP A 215 16.57 -1.58 -2.49
CA ASP A 215 17.01 -2.18 -3.77
C ASP A 215 15.92 -2.11 -4.82
N MET A 216 14.64 -2.27 -4.43
CA MET A 216 13.52 -2.13 -5.35
C MET A 216 13.27 -0.66 -5.72
N GLU A 217 13.39 0.27 -4.77
CA GLU A 217 13.30 1.72 -5.03
C GLU A 217 14.35 2.15 -6.07
N LYS A 218 15.60 1.70 -5.92
CA LYS A 218 16.69 2.00 -6.88
C LYS A 218 16.46 1.43 -8.28
N LYS A 219 15.74 0.31 -8.40
CA LYS A 219 15.38 -0.28 -9.70
C LYS A 219 14.27 0.52 -10.39
N LEU A 220 13.38 1.14 -9.61
CA LEU A 220 12.25 1.89 -10.14
C LEU A 220 12.62 3.33 -10.50
N VAL A 221 13.43 4.00 -9.69
CA VAL A 221 13.80 5.40 -9.87
C VAL A 221 15.27 5.63 -9.55
N GLU A 222 15.93 6.46 -10.36
CA GLU A 222 17.32 6.88 -10.11
C GLU A 222 17.39 7.79 -8.87
N PRO A 223 18.48 7.71 -8.07
CA PRO A 223 18.65 8.58 -6.91
C PRO A 223 18.75 10.05 -7.33
N GLY A 224 17.73 10.85 -7.00
CA GLY A 224 17.77 12.29 -7.20
C GLY A 224 18.72 12.98 -6.21
N THR A 225 19.49 13.95 -6.68
CA THR A 225 20.33 14.83 -5.85
C THR A 225 19.50 16.00 -5.32
N GLN A 226 18.51 15.73 -4.48
CA GLN A 226 17.69 16.78 -3.90
C GLN A 226 18.22 17.20 -2.54
N PHE A 227 18.37 18.51 -2.34
CA PHE A 227 18.75 19.08 -1.06
C PHE A 227 17.59 18.95 -0.07
N VAL A 228 17.82 18.20 1.01
CA VAL A 228 16.89 18.04 2.12
C VAL A 228 17.50 18.71 3.35
N PRO A 229 16.78 19.63 4.03
CA PRO A 229 17.26 20.22 5.28
C PRO A 229 17.57 19.16 6.33
N ASN A 230 18.76 19.20 6.93
CA ASN A 230 19.25 18.17 7.87
C ASN A 230 18.31 17.89 9.05
N HIS A 231 17.57 18.89 9.53
CA HIS A 231 16.66 18.73 10.67
C HIS A 231 15.39 17.93 10.34
N LEU A 232 15.07 17.73 9.05
CA LEU A 232 13.95 16.91 8.59
C LEU A 232 14.36 15.45 8.33
N ILE A 233 15.65 15.14 8.49
CA ILE A 233 16.22 13.83 8.20
C ILE A 233 16.31 13.04 9.51
N CYS A 234 15.80 11.81 9.48
CA CYS A 234 15.93 10.90 10.60
C CYS A 234 17.40 10.47 10.79
N PRO A 235 17.95 10.58 12.00
CA PRO A 235 19.35 10.23 12.25
C PRO A 235 19.65 8.74 12.04
N LEU A 236 18.65 7.86 12.14
CA LEU A 236 18.79 6.41 11.93
C LEU A 236 18.63 6.00 10.47
N THR A 237 17.58 6.48 9.80
CA THR A 237 17.27 6.03 8.42
C THR A 237 17.99 6.85 7.36
N LYS A 238 18.48 8.06 7.70
CA LYS A 238 19.01 9.04 6.75
C LYS A 238 18.02 9.45 5.65
N LYS A 239 16.72 9.19 5.86
CA LYS A 239 15.61 9.62 4.99
C LYS A 239 14.77 10.69 5.70
N ILE A 240 13.98 11.44 4.93
CA ILE A 240 12.98 12.38 5.48
C ILE A 240 12.00 11.61 6.37
N PHE A 241 11.62 12.17 7.51
CA PHE A 241 10.63 11.51 8.38
C PHE A 241 9.29 11.26 7.66
N VAL A 242 8.64 10.16 8.01
CA VAL A 242 7.28 9.83 7.60
C VAL A 242 6.38 9.73 8.82
N ASP A 243 6.80 9.01 9.86
CA ASP A 243 6.11 8.90 11.15
C ASP A 243 7.07 9.25 12.31
N PRO A 244 7.39 10.54 12.50
CA PRO A 244 8.33 10.97 13.52
C PRO A 244 7.78 10.75 14.93
N VAL A 245 8.62 10.18 15.79
CA VAL A 245 8.39 10.05 17.22
C VAL A 245 9.48 10.73 18.01
N LYS A 246 9.09 11.40 19.10
CA LYS A 246 9.99 12.02 20.05
C LYS A 246 10.11 11.21 21.32
N THR A 247 11.33 11.14 21.86
CA THR A 247 11.61 10.57 23.17
C THR A 247 11.30 11.60 24.27
N LYS A 248 11.25 11.14 25.52
CA LYS A 248 11.14 12.02 26.71
C LYS A 248 12.24 13.07 26.84
N HIS A 249 13.38 12.86 26.16
CA HIS A 249 14.53 13.76 26.16
C HIS A 249 14.59 14.68 24.93
N GLY A 250 13.57 14.64 24.05
CA GLY A 250 13.47 15.51 22.89
C GLY A 250 14.17 15.02 21.63
N ALA A 251 14.85 13.86 21.66
CA ALA A 251 15.39 13.25 20.46
C ALA A 251 14.25 12.74 19.56
N VAL A 252 14.37 12.95 18.24
CA VAL A 252 13.35 12.59 17.24
C VAL A 252 13.85 11.49 16.33
N TYR A 253 13.04 10.46 16.13
CA TYR A 253 13.34 9.29 15.31
C TYR A 253 12.17 8.93 14.41
N GLU A 254 12.44 8.19 13.33
CA GLU A 254 11.41 7.50 12.57
C GLU A 254 10.90 6.30 13.40
N ARG A 255 9.58 6.20 13.62
CA ARG A 255 8.98 5.20 14.53
C ARG A 255 9.50 3.79 14.27
N LYS A 256 9.40 3.34 13.02
CA LYS A 256 9.83 2.00 12.61
C LYS A 256 11.30 1.73 12.93
N ALA A 257 12.15 2.71 12.65
CA ALA A 257 13.60 2.57 12.82
C ALA A 257 13.97 2.48 14.30
N ILE A 258 13.37 3.32 15.15
CA ILE A 258 13.63 3.26 16.59
C ILE A 258 13.04 2.00 17.22
N GLU A 259 11.85 1.56 16.82
CA GLU A 259 11.25 0.32 17.34
C GLU A 259 12.05 -0.92 16.95
N LYS A 260 12.63 -0.95 15.74
CA LYS A 260 13.56 -1.99 15.28
C LYS A 260 14.87 -1.97 16.05
N HIS A 261 15.43 -0.78 16.33
CA HIS A 261 16.59 -0.64 17.20
C HIS A 261 16.30 -1.14 18.62
N LEU A 262 15.12 -0.81 19.17
CA LEU A 262 14.69 -1.23 20.50
C LEU A 262 14.44 -2.75 20.64
N LYS A 263 14.23 -3.47 19.52
CA LYS A 263 14.24 -4.95 19.52
C LYS A 263 15.65 -5.50 19.80
N LYS A 264 16.72 -4.75 19.52
CA LYS A 264 18.13 -5.17 19.66
C LYS A 264 18.86 -4.55 20.85
N SER A 265 18.54 -3.30 21.20
CA SER A 265 19.18 -2.53 22.27
C SER A 265 18.14 -1.86 23.15
N ARG A 266 18.43 -1.70 24.44
CA ARG A 266 17.51 -1.05 25.42
C ARG A 266 17.83 0.44 25.64
N TYR A 267 18.73 1.00 24.84
CA TYR A 267 19.24 2.35 25.00
C TYR A 267 18.88 3.26 23.82
N ASP A 268 18.66 4.54 24.14
CA ASP A 268 18.49 5.60 23.17
C ASP A 268 19.77 5.72 22.30
N PRO A 269 19.65 5.69 20.95
CA PRO A 269 20.81 5.74 20.05
C PRO A 269 21.64 7.02 20.13
N LEU A 270 21.06 8.15 20.56
CA LEU A 270 21.73 9.46 20.55
C LEU A 270 21.90 10.07 21.96
N ALA A 271 21.24 9.51 22.98
CA ALA A 271 21.38 10.02 24.34
C ALA A 271 22.79 9.82 24.89
N THR A 272 23.39 10.90 25.38
CA THR A 272 24.64 10.89 26.15
C THR A 272 24.39 11.56 27.51
N PRO A 273 24.56 10.86 28.65
CA PRO A 273 24.97 9.45 28.79
C PRO A 273 23.90 8.46 28.30
N ASN A 274 24.33 7.22 28.02
CA ASN A 274 23.44 6.14 27.55
C ASN A 274 22.21 6.01 28.45
N THR A 275 21.06 6.39 27.91
CA THR A 275 19.81 6.43 28.67
C THR A 275 18.88 5.32 28.20
N MET A 276 18.27 4.62 29.16
CA MET A 276 17.31 3.58 28.86
C MET A 276 16.05 4.18 28.21
N LEU A 277 15.62 3.58 27.10
CA LEU A 277 14.46 4.00 26.33
C LEU A 277 13.52 2.82 26.13
N ARG A 278 12.26 2.96 26.53
CA ARG A 278 11.20 1.96 26.30
C ARG A 278 10.29 2.42 25.16
N ARG A 279 9.63 1.47 24.50
CA ARG A 279 8.63 1.77 23.46
C ARG A 279 7.51 2.68 23.96
N THR A 280 7.08 2.50 25.21
CA THR A 280 6.05 3.34 25.85
C THR A 280 6.49 4.79 26.08
N ASP A 281 7.80 5.06 26.02
CA ASP A 281 8.34 6.41 26.19
C ASP A 281 8.31 7.21 24.87
N LEU A 282 7.96 6.57 23.74
CA LEU A 282 7.89 7.20 22.42
C LEU A 282 6.51 7.83 22.20
N LYS A 283 6.49 9.11 21.83
CA LYS A 283 5.26 9.84 21.49
C LYS A 283 5.37 10.40 20.08
N THR A 284 4.27 10.42 19.34
CA THR A 284 4.23 11.08 18.01
C THR A 284 4.68 12.53 18.13
N ASP A 285 5.59 12.95 17.27
CA ASP A 285 6.03 14.34 17.18
C ASP A 285 5.22 15.10 16.12
N ASN A 286 4.11 15.68 16.56
CA ASN A 286 3.24 16.47 15.68
C ASN A 286 3.93 17.72 15.11
N ASN A 287 4.94 18.28 15.80
CA ASN A 287 5.65 19.45 15.30
C ASN A 287 6.55 19.05 14.13
N MET A 288 7.39 18.02 14.32
CA MET A 288 8.22 17.49 13.24
C MET A 288 7.37 17.01 12.05
N LYS A 289 6.24 16.34 12.33
CA LYS A 289 5.30 15.91 11.29
C LYS A 289 4.80 17.09 10.46
N LYS A 290 4.39 18.19 11.11
CA LYS A 290 3.95 19.42 10.44
C LYS A 290 5.06 20.04 9.59
N MET A 291 6.27 20.16 10.13
CA MET A 291 7.43 20.72 9.40
C MET A 291 7.75 19.93 8.13
N VAL A 292 7.73 18.60 8.20
CA VAL A 292 7.95 17.75 7.04
C VAL A 292 6.83 17.87 6.02
N THR A 293 5.57 17.88 6.48
CA THR A 293 4.42 18.06 5.58
C THR A 293 4.48 19.41 4.87
N GLU A 294 4.88 20.48 5.56
CA GLU A 294 5.07 21.80 4.98
C GLU A 294 6.21 21.81 3.95
N TYR A 295 7.35 21.20 4.26
CA TYR A 295 8.45 21.03 3.31
C TYR A 295 7.99 20.32 2.03
N ARG A 296 7.29 19.18 2.14
CA ARG A 296 6.76 18.44 0.99
C ARG A 296 5.74 19.25 0.20
N SER A 297 4.88 19.98 0.90
CA SER A 297 3.92 20.88 0.25
C SER A 297 4.61 21.98 -0.54
N ASN A 298 5.71 22.53 -0.02
CA ASN A 298 6.51 23.56 -0.69
C ASN A 298 7.30 23.01 -1.88
N GLN A 299 7.68 21.73 -1.88
CA GLN A 299 8.34 21.10 -3.03
C GLN A 299 7.45 21.15 -4.29
N ILE A 300 6.14 21.04 -4.14
CA ILE A 300 5.17 21.05 -5.25
C ILE A 300 4.52 22.42 -5.48
N GLN A 301 4.79 23.41 -4.63
CA GLN A 301 4.44 24.81 -4.86
C GLN A 301 5.59 25.49 -5.61
N GLU A 302 5.28 26.48 -6.44
CA GLU A 302 6.32 27.25 -7.11
C GLU A 302 7.21 27.96 -6.09
N THR A 303 8.52 27.75 -6.16
CA THR A 303 9.43 28.87 -5.95
C THR A 303 9.16 29.86 -7.07
N ASN A 304 8.40 30.91 -6.76
CA ASN A 304 8.35 32.11 -7.59
C ASN A 304 9.78 32.64 -7.70
N VAL A 305 10.47 32.37 -8.81
CA VAL A 305 11.70 33.03 -9.21
C VAL A 305 11.53 33.53 -10.64
#